data_AF-A0A914ZGF2-F1
#
_entry.id   AF-A0A914ZGF2-F1
#
_cell.length_a   1.000
_cell.length_b   1.000
_cell.length_c   1.000
_cell.angle_alpha   90.00
_cell.angle_beta   90.00
_cell.angle_gamma   90.00
#
_symmetry.space_group_name_H-M   'P 1'
#
loop_
_entity.id
_entity.type
_entity.pdbx_description
1 polymer ?
#
loop_
_entity_poly.entity_id
_entity_poly.type
_entity_poly.pdbx_seq_one_letter_code
_entity_poly.pdbx_strand_id
1 'polypeptide(L)'
;MMVSAGIVRTLRSVRRLHRMVIRRAASSSERSITQSPKNTAEANSSLDHVVESVGTTSSDPSIQQRETSFAHLLRHSKFMQLGDFDGRIVSGKIVHRVCDDLYIDIGLKFNAVCKAPSVNSEKYVIGANVLVRLHDPELSERFLGARRDLTLLEADAALIRLYGARSLSRKAAHKGERLERRHGDGSTRGGMDEGHEPDSP
;
A
#
# COMPACT_ATOMS: atom_id res chain seq x y z
N MET A 1 21.07 18.41 64.37
CA MET A 1 21.38 19.48 63.39
C MET A 1 22.03 18.80 62.19
N MET A 2 21.61 18.92 60.94
CA MET A 2 20.46 19.61 60.30
C MET A 2 19.90 18.69 59.19
N VAL A 3 18.60 18.79 58.89
CA VAL A 3 17.98 18.08 57.76
C VAL A 3 17.94 19.04 56.56
N SER A 4 18.53 18.66 55.42
CA SER A 4 18.56 19.51 54.22
C SER A 4 17.48 19.08 53.23
N ALA A 5 16.49 19.95 52.98
CA ALA A 5 15.39 19.69 52.06
C ALA A 5 15.73 20.13 50.62
N GLY A 6 15.67 19.20 49.67
CA GLY A 6 15.86 19.49 48.24
C GLY A 6 14.62 20.12 47.61
N ILE A 7 14.74 21.35 47.09
CA ILE A 7 13.65 22.05 46.40
C ILE A 7 13.60 21.62 44.92
N VAL A 8 12.61 20.81 44.56
CA VAL A 8 12.33 20.44 43.15
C VAL A 8 11.51 21.56 42.49
N ARG A 9 12.13 22.33 41.59
CA ARG A 9 11.45 23.34 40.78
C ARG A 9 10.87 22.70 39.50
N THR A 10 9.55 22.55 39.44
CA THR A 10 8.85 22.10 38.23
C THR A 10 8.61 23.27 37.27
N LEU A 11 9.29 23.26 36.11
CA LEU A 11 9.09 24.25 35.05
C LEU A 11 7.81 23.95 34.27
N ARG A 12 6.80 24.82 34.38
CA ARG A 12 5.58 24.74 33.56
C ARG A 12 5.85 25.36 32.18
N SER A 13 5.99 24.51 31.15
CA SER A 13 6.11 24.97 29.76
C SER A 13 4.75 25.41 29.22
N VAL A 14 4.59 26.72 28.97
CA VAL A 14 3.35 27.30 28.45
C VAL A 14 3.45 27.48 26.94
N ARG A 15 2.91 26.53 26.17
CA ARG A 15 2.85 26.62 24.70
C ARG A 15 1.79 27.64 24.28
N ARG A 16 2.21 28.81 23.79
CA ARG A 16 1.32 29.79 23.14
C ARG A 16 0.96 29.32 21.74
N LEU A 17 -0.32 29.10 21.47
CA LEU A 17 -0.80 28.76 20.13
C LEU A 17 -0.99 30.03 19.29
N HIS A 18 -0.12 30.26 18.30
CA HIS A 18 -0.31 31.36 17.34
C HIS A 18 -1.31 30.96 16.26
N ARG A 19 -2.54 31.47 16.36
CA ARG A 19 -3.59 31.32 15.34
C ARG A 19 -3.28 32.22 14.14
N MET A 20 -2.61 31.67 13.14
CA MET A 20 -2.31 32.39 11.89
C MET A 20 -3.55 32.44 10.98
N VAL A 21 -4.03 33.65 10.67
CA VAL A 21 -5.13 33.86 9.72
C VAL A 21 -4.55 34.20 8.35
N ILE A 22 -4.65 33.26 7.40
CA ILE A 22 -4.21 33.50 6.01
C ILE A 22 -5.18 34.50 5.36
N ARG A 23 -4.73 35.74 5.18
CA ARG A 23 -5.41 36.72 4.34
C ARG A 23 -5.12 36.41 2.87
N ARG A 24 -6.15 36.02 2.14
CA ARG A 24 -6.09 35.72 0.71
C ARG A 24 -6.13 37.03 -0.08
N ALA A 25 -4.98 37.52 -0.53
CA ALA A 25 -4.91 38.67 -1.42
C ALA A 25 -5.15 38.24 -2.87
N ALA A 26 -6.23 38.71 -3.48
CA ALA A 26 -6.43 38.60 -4.93
C ALA A 26 -5.84 39.85 -5.59
N SER A 27 -4.82 39.67 -6.44
CA SER A 27 -4.29 40.74 -7.28
C SER A 27 -4.95 40.68 -8.65
N SER A 28 -5.90 41.58 -8.91
CA SER A 28 -6.46 41.82 -10.24
C SER A 28 -5.45 42.58 -11.09
N SER A 29 -4.90 41.94 -12.13
CA SER A 29 -4.12 42.61 -13.16
C SER A 29 -4.87 42.59 -14.49
N GLU A 30 -5.59 43.68 -14.75
CA GLU A 30 -6.13 43.95 -16.08
C GLU A 30 -5.02 44.51 -16.99
N ARG A 31 -4.92 44.01 -18.23
CA ARG A 31 -4.54 44.85 -19.36
C ARG A 31 -4.88 44.26 -20.74
N SER A 32 -5.84 44.94 -21.39
CA SER A 32 -5.91 45.28 -22.82
C SER A 32 -5.84 44.19 -23.91
N ILE A 33 -6.90 44.18 -24.71
CA ILE A 33 -7.14 43.44 -25.95
C ILE A 33 -6.28 43.97 -27.12
N THR A 34 -5.70 43.06 -27.92
CA THR A 34 -5.40 43.30 -29.34
C THR A 34 -5.62 42.04 -30.18
N GLN A 35 -6.77 42.03 -30.89
CA GLN A 35 -7.09 41.42 -32.20
C GLN A 35 -6.49 40.05 -32.61
N SER A 36 -7.39 39.11 -32.93
CA SER A 36 -7.13 37.83 -33.57
C SER A 36 -6.64 37.95 -35.02
N PRO A 37 -6.00 36.90 -35.55
CA PRO A 37 -6.55 36.27 -36.77
C PRO A 37 -6.92 34.80 -36.57
N LYS A 38 -7.55 34.22 -37.60
CA LYS A 38 -8.26 32.93 -37.56
C LYS A 38 -7.41 31.76 -38.09
N ASN A 39 -7.82 30.56 -37.71
CA ASN A 39 -7.50 29.25 -38.31
C ASN A 39 -6.07 28.70 -38.12
N THR A 40 -5.94 27.68 -37.27
CA THR A 40 -5.68 26.28 -37.68
C THR A 40 -5.85 25.40 -36.43
N ALA A 41 -6.93 24.60 -36.39
CA ALA A 41 -7.33 23.82 -35.21
C ALA A 41 -7.36 22.31 -35.55
N GLU A 42 -6.21 21.76 -35.92
CA GLU A 42 -6.06 20.35 -36.34
C GLU A 42 -4.76 19.77 -35.77
N ALA A 43 -4.77 19.35 -34.50
CA ALA A 43 -3.66 18.63 -33.85
C ALA A 43 -4.01 17.90 -32.53
N ASN A 44 -5.10 18.25 -31.84
CA ASN A 44 -5.33 17.81 -30.44
C ASN A 44 -6.41 16.74 -30.26
N SER A 45 -7.19 16.40 -31.29
CA SER A 45 -8.33 15.47 -31.20
C SER A 45 -7.95 14.01 -30.88
N SER A 46 -6.69 13.62 -31.07
CA SER A 46 -6.23 12.24 -30.89
C SER A 46 -6.00 11.81 -29.44
N LEU A 47 -6.02 12.75 -28.47
CA LEU A 47 -5.71 12.48 -27.06
C LEU A 47 -7.00 12.28 -26.23
N ASP A 48 -8.08 12.97 -26.59
CA ASP A 48 -9.37 12.89 -25.89
C ASP A 48 -10.06 11.52 -26.03
N HIS A 49 -9.84 10.81 -27.15
CA HIS A 49 -10.47 9.50 -27.39
C HIS A 49 -9.85 8.35 -26.54
N VAL A 50 -8.69 8.56 -25.90
CA VAL A 50 -8.00 7.53 -25.13
C VAL A 50 -8.55 7.42 -23.70
N VAL A 51 -9.01 8.53 -23.11
CA VAL A 51 -9.47 8.56 -21.71
C VAL A 51 -10.81 7.85 -21.48
N GLU A 52 -11.66 7.78 -22.50
CA GLU A 52 -12.99 7.14 -22.43
C GLU A 52 -12.90 5.60 -22.44
N SER A 53 -11.81 5.05 -22.99
CA SER A 53 -11.66 3.60 -23.22
C SER A 53 -11.23 2.78 -21.98
N VAL A 54 -11.01 3.42 -20.83
CA VAL A 54 -10.56 2.77 -19.58
C VAL A 54 -11.72 2.41 -18.64
N GLY A 55 -12.96 2.82 -18.94
CA GLY A 55 -14.13 2.61 -18.08
C GLY A 55 -14.83 1.24 -18.20
N THR A 56 -14.54 0.44 -19.23
CA THR A 56 -15.42 -0.67 -19.64
C THR A 56 -15.01 -2.03 -19.07
N THR A 57 -15.32 -2.30 -17.80
CA THR A 57 -15.32 -3.67 -17.26
C THR A 57 -16.65 -4.03 -16.60
N SER A 58 -17.35 -5.00 -17.19
CA SER A 58 -18.50 -5.76 -16.67
C SER A 58 -19.72 -4.97 -16.16
N SER A 59 -20.81 -5.03 -16.93
CA SER A 59 -22.13 -4.50 -16.59
C SER A 59 -22.87 -5.36 -15.54
N ASP A 60 -23.01 -4.84 -14.32
CA ASP A 60 -24.08 -5.23 -13.38
C ASP A 60 -25.07 -4.06 -13.29
N PRO A 61 -26.35 -4.23 -13.66
CA PRO A 61 -27.31 -3.12 -13.77
C PRO A 61 -27.79 -2.58 -12.42
N SER A 62 -27.38 -3.18 -11.28
CA SER A 62 -27.77 -2.71 -9.95
C SER A 62 -27.00 -1.48 -9.47
N ILE A 63 -25.80 -1.23 -10.01
CA ILE A 63 -25.01 -0.03 -9.71
C ILE A 63 -25.26 1.00 -10.82
N GLN A 64 -26.28 1.82 -10.62
CA GLN A 64 -26.28 3.16 -11.23
C GLN A 64 -25.02 3.87 -10.72
N GLN A 65 -23.95 3.88 -11.52
CA GLN A 65 -22.78 4.70 -11.26
C GLN A 65 -23.23 6.16 -11.38
N ARG A 66 -23.64 6.75 -10.25
CA ARG A 66 -23.60 8.20 -10.08
C ARG A 66 -22.18 8.61 -10.41
N GLU A 67 -22.02 9.39 -11.46
CA GLU A 67 -20.73 9.92 -11.92
C GLU A 67 -20.06 10.65 -10.76
N THR A 68 -19.14 9.97 -10.07
CA THR A 68 -18.46 10.55 -8.92
C THR A 68 -17.40 11.50 -9.45
N SER A 69 -17.62 12.81 -9.28
CA SER A 69 -16.62 13.82 -9.62
C SER A 69 -15.22 13.46 -9.09
N PHE A 70 -14.17 13.84 -9.82
CA PHE A 70 -12.78 13.65 -9.40
C PHE A 70 -12.53 14.15 -7.95
N ALA A 71 -13.14 15.27 -7.55
CA ALA A 71 -13.03 15.79 -6.20
C ALA A 71 -13.61 14.84 -5.13
N HIS A 72 -14.67 14.10 -5.43
CA HIS A 72 -15.21 13.06 -4.55
C HIS A 72 -14.26 11.87 -4.45
N LEU A 73 -13.81 11.34 -5.60
CA LEU A 73 -12.85 10.22 -5.65
C LEU A 73 -11.55 10.54 -4.91
N LEU A 74 -10.97 11.72 -5.13
CA LEU A 74 -9.76 12.15 -4.44
C LEU A 74 -9.97 12.24 -2.93
N ARG A 75 -11.02 12.93 -2.46
CA ARG A 75 -11.33 13.07 -1.02
C ARG A 75 -11.54 11.72 -0.31
N HIS A 76 -12.10 10.74 -1.01
CA HIS A 76 -12.34 9.39 -0.47
C HIS A 76 -11.22 8.39 -0.80
N SER A 77 -10.13 8.81 -1.46
CA SER A 77 -8.98 7.95 -1.77
C SER A 77 -8.21 7.51 -0.53
N LYS A 78 -7.51 6.37 -0.62
CA LYS A 78 -6.62 5.89 0.46
C LYS A 78 -5.45 6.84 0.71
N PHE A 79 -4.98 7.54 -0.32
CA PHE A 79 -3.97 8.58 -0.23
C PHE A 79 -4.41 9.75 0.67
N MET A 80 -5.60 10.32 0.44
CA MET A 80 -6.15 11.38 1.33
C MET A 80 -6.51 10.87 2.73
N GLN A 81 -6.91 9.59 2.86
CA GLN A 81 -7.21 8.98 4.17
C GLN A 81 -5.96 8.73 5.04
N LEU A 82 -4.77 8.65 4.46
CA LEU A 82 -3.53 8.40 5.20
C LEU A 82 -3.12 9.60 6.07
N GLY A 83 -3.42 10.81 5.60
CA GLY A 83 -3.13 12.07 6.28
C GLY A 83 -1.62 12.32 6.32
N ASP A 84 -1.11 12.69 7.50
CA ASP A 84 0.33 12.78 7.76
C ASP A 84 1.03 11.43 7.49
N PHE A 85 2.17 11.48 6.80
CA PHE A 85 2.90 10.32 6.29
C PHE A 85 3.94 9.78 7.27
N ASP A 86 4.55 10.64 8.10
CA ASP A 86 5.69 10.22 8.93
C ASP A 86 5.29 9.14 9.94
N GLY A 87 6.09 8.08 10.00
CA GLY A 87 5.90 6.93 10.86
C GLY A 87 4.73 6.01 10.46
N ARG A 88 3.98 6.30 9.39
CA ARG A 88 2.84 5.47 8.95
C ARG A 88 3.28 4.12 8.45
N ILE A 89 2.59 3.07 8.89
CA ILE A 89 2.83 1.71 8.40
C ILE A 89 1.88 1.43 7.24
N VAL A 90 2.46 1.09 6.10
CA VAL A 90 1.77 0.88 4.82
C VAL A 90 2.25 -0.42 4.17
N SER A 91 1.39 -1.04 3.37
CA SER A 91 1.76 -2.23 2.59
C SER A 91 2.33 -1.83 1.25
N GLY A 92 3.47 -2.41 0.88
CA GLY A 92 4.06 -2.27 -0.44
C GLY A 92 4.34 -3.62 -1.09
N LYS A 93 4.78 -3.59 -2.34
CA LYS A 93 5.16 -4.74 -3.16
C LYS A 93 6.53 -4.50 -3.76
N ILE A 94 7.44 -5.47 -3.65
CA ILE A 94 8.75 -5.39 -4.31
C ILE A 94 8.52 -5.48 -5.83
N VAL A 95 8.83 -4.43 -6.57
CA VAL A 95 8.67 -4.37 -8.03
C VAL A 95 9.98 -4.62 -8.77
N HIS A 96 11.11 -4.30 -8.17
CA HIS A 96 12.44 -4.54 -8.72
C HIS A 96 13.45 -4.84 -7.59
N ARG A 97 14.52 -5.56 -7.91
CA ARG A 97 15.62 -5.84 -6.98
C ARG A 97 16.95 -5.75 -7.72
N VAL A 98 17.88 -4.96 -7.19
CA VAL A 98 19.26 -4.85 -7.69
C VAL A 98 20.19 -5.22 -6.54
N CYS A 99 20.89 -6.34 -6.63
CA CYS A 99 21.73 -6.85 -5.54
C CYS A 99 20.94 -6.98 -4.21
N ASP A 100 21.22 -6.10 -3.25
CA ASP A 100 20.56 -5.98 -1.95
C ASP A 100 19.54 -4.82 -1.88
N ASP A 101 19.42 -3.97 -2.91
CA ASP A 101 18.41 -2.92 -3.00
C ASP A 101 17.05 -3.45 -3.48
N LEU A 102 16.00 -3.15 -2.71
CA LEU A 102 14.61 -3.50 -2.98
C LEU A 102 13.83 -2.25 -3.35
N TYR A 103 13.35 -2.17 -4.59
CA TYR A 103 12.43 -1.13 -5.03
C TYR A 103 11.00 -1.58 -4.69
N ILE A 104 10.35 -0.83 -3.80
CA ILE A 104 9.05 -1.15 -3.22
C ILE A 104 8.03 -0.10 -3.68
N ASP A 105 7.05 -0.55 -4.47
CA ASP A 105 5.86 0.22 -4.79
C ASP A 105 4.90 0.20 -3.59
N ILE A 106 4.42 1.37 -3.18
CA ILE A 106 3.50 1.59 -2.04
C ILE A 106 2.15 2.18 -2.53
N GLY A 107 1.94 2.29 -3.84
CA GLY A 107 0.78 2.97 -4.44
C GLY A 107 0.86 4.51 -4.34
N LEU A 108 2.07 5.05 -4.19
CA LEU A 108 2.37 6.48 -4.25
C LEU A 108 3.08 6.82 -5.58
N LYS A 109 3.46 8.08 -5.77
CA LYS A 109 4.12 8.59 -7.00
C LYS A 109 5.50 7.94 -7.24
N PHE A 110 6.23 7.63 -6.17
CA PHE A 110 7.56 7.03 -6.23
C PHE A 110 7.65 5.75 -5.42
N ASN A 111 8.58 4.88 -5.82
CA ASN A 111 8.97 3.72 -5.05
C ASN A 111 9.84 4.16 -3.86
N ALA A 112 9.78 3.41 -2.76
CA ALA A 112 10.82 3.46 -1.75
C ALA A 112 11.93 2.46 -2.09
N VAL A 113 13.18 2.84 -1.84
CA VAL A 113 14.34 1.96 -1.99
C VAL A 113 14.83 1.54 -0.61
N CYS A 114 14.74 0.24 -0.31
CA CYS A 114 15.16 -0.29 0.99
C CYS A 114 16.19 -1.41 0.83
N LYS A 115 17.19 -1.45 1.70
CA LYS A 115 18.11 -2.61 1.77
C LYS A 115 17.39 -3.87 2.25
N ALA A 116 17.70 -4.99 1.60
CA ALA A 116 17.25 -6.31 1.97
C ALA A 116 17.82 -6.71 3.34
N PRO A 117 17.02 -7.23 4.28
CA PRO A 117 17.53 -7.66 5.57
C PRO A 117 18.53 -8.81 5.39
N SER A 118 19.63 -8.79 6.16
CA SER A 118 20.64 -9.85 6.13
C SER A 118 20.07 -11.23 6.49
N VAL A 119 19.04 -11.26 7.36
CA VAL A 119 18.36 -12.48 7.80
C VAL A 119 17.14 -12.75 6.90
N ASN A 120 17.10 -13.93 6.28
CA ASN A 120 16.07 -14.34 5.31
C ASN A 120 15.97 -13.47 4.03
N SER A 121 17.10 -12.93 3.54
CA SER A 121 17.13 -12.04 2.35
C SER A 121 16.57 -12.71 1.08
N GLU A 122 16.62 -14.04 1.01
CA GLU A 122 16.11 -14.87 -0.07
C GLU A 122 14.58 -14.83 -0.21
N LYS A 123 13.85 -14.40 0.83
CA LYS A 123 12.39 -14.29 0.82
C LYS A 123 11.88 -12.95 0.30
N TYR A 124 12.77 -11.95 0.18
CA TYR A 124 12.47 -10.63 -0.36
C TYR A 124 12.71 -10.63 -1.88
N VAL A 125 11.83 -11.33 -2.60
CA VAL A 125 11.85 -11.46 -4.06
C VAL A 125 10.88 -10.47 -4.73
N ILE A 126 11.07 -10.21 -6.02
CA ILE A 126 10.13 -9.44 -6.83
C ILE A 126 8.74 -10.09 -6.74
N GLY A 127 7.71 -9.26 -6.55
CA GLY A 127 6.33 -9.68 -6.34
C GLY A 127 5.95 -9.93 -4.88
N ALA A 128 6.91 -10.03 -3.95
CA ALA A 128 6.61 -10.21 -2.53
C ALA A 128 5.99 -8.94 -1.93
N ASN A 129 4.95 -9.14 -1.12
CA ASN A 129 4.34 -8.05 -0.35
C ASN A 129 5.14 -7.82 0.94
N VAL A 130 5.27 -6.56 1.33
CA VAL A 130 6.02 -6.10 2.52
C VAL A 130 5.18 -5.09 3.29
N LEU A 131 5.52 -4.89 4.57
CA LEU A 131 5.16 -3.69 5.31
C LEU A 131 6.38 -2.80 5.42
N VAL A 132 6.18 -1.51 5.14
CA VAL A 132 7.18 -0.46 5.30
C VAL A 132 6.62 0.62 6.22
N ARG A 133 7.51 1.34 6.90
CA ARG A 133 7.21 2.58 7.61
C ARG A 133 7.58 3.73 6.68
N LEU A 134 6.59 4.46 6.20
CA LEU A 134 6.80 5.64 5.38
C LEU A 134 7.31 6.80 6.26
N HIS A 135 8.21 7.60 5.72
CA HIS A 135 8.72 8.84 6.31
C HIS A 135 8.38 10.02 5.39
N ASP A 136 8.83 9.96 4.14
CA ASP A 136 8.59 11.01 3.14
C ASP A 136 8.11 10.38 1.81
N PRO A 137 6.97 10.83 1.21
CA PRO A 137 6.55 10.38 -0.11
C PRO A 137 7.41 10.87 -1.30
N GLU A 138 8.25 11.91 -1.15
CA GLU A 138 9.18 12.40 -2.19
C GLU A 138 10.41 13.09 -1.55
N LEU A 139 11.55 12.38 -1.50
CA LEU A 139 12.81 12.96 -1.02
C LEU A 139 13.24 14.14 -1.89
N SER A 140 13.02 15.36 -1.39
CA SER A 140 13.31 16.60 -2.08
C SER A 140 13.75 17.71 -1.12
N GLU A 141 14.73 18.52 -1.54
CA GLU A 141 15.37 19.54 -0.69
C GLU A 141 15.84 20.75 -1.51
N ARG A 142 15.94 21.93 -0.87
CA ARG A 142 16.42 23.16 -1.51
C ARG A 142 17.76 23.61 -0.95
N PHE A 143 18.81 23.34 -1.71
CA PHE A 143 20.16 23.81 -1.39
C PHE A 143 20.34 25.32 -1.65
N LEU A 144 21.31 25.93 -0.96
CA LEU A 144 21.65 27.34 -1.13
C LEU A 144 22.05 27.63 -2.59
N GLY A 145 21.50 28.72 -3.15
CA GLY A 145 21.71 29.11 -4.55
C GLY A 145 20.83 28.36 -5.56
N ALA A 146 20.10 27.30 -5.17
CA ALA A 146 19.16 26.63 -6.04
C ALA A 146 17.92 27.48 -6.30
N ARG A 147 17.50 27.59 -7.56
CA ARG A 147 16.26 28.30 -7.96
C ARG A 147 14.99 27.47 -7.78
N ARG A 148 15.14 26.16 -7.63
CA ARG A 148 14.09 25.14 -7.51
C ARG A 148 14.60 24.00 -6.64
N ASP A 149 13.69 23.20 -6.14
CA ASP A 149 14.02 22.03 -5.32
C ASP A 149 14.70 20.95 -6.19
N LEU A 150 15.59 20.18 -5.57
CA LEU A 150 16.15 18.96 -6.14
C LEU A 150 15.43 17.77 -5.51
N THR A 151 15.03 16.81 -6.33
CA THR A 151 14.30 15.60 -5.92
C THR A 151 15.10 14.38 -6.34
N LEU A 152 15.15 13.36 -5.47
CA LEU A 152 15.79 12.07 -5.75
C LEU A 152 14.87 11.12 -6.54
N LEU A 153 13.59 11.48 -6.73
CA LEU A 153 12.56 10.67 -7.39
C LEU A 153 12.31 9.31 -6.70
N GLU A 154 12.50 9.28 -5.38
CA GLU A 154 12.26 8.13 -4.50
C GLU A 154 11.57 8.58 -3.20
N ALA A 155 10.86 7.66 -2.56
CA ALA A 155 10.24 7.87 -1.25
C ALA A 155 11.13 7.32 -0.13
N ASP A 156 11.18 8.00 1.02
CA ASP A 156 11.86 7.50 2.20
C ASP A 156 10.94 6.56 3.00
N ALA A 157 11.37 5.31 3.18
CA ALA A 157 10.69 4.35 4.02
C ALA A 157 11.65 3.32 4.63
N ALA A 158 11.35 2.89 5.86
CA ALA A 158 12.04 1.78 6.52
C ALA A 158 11.28 0.46 6.32
N LEU A 159 11.93 -0.54 5.73
CA LEU A 159 11.38 -1.90 5.58
C LEU A 159 11.19 -2.57 6.95
N ILE A 160 9.97 -3.02 7.24
CA ILE A 160 9.64 -3.67 8.53
C ILE A 160 9.71 -5.19 8.41
N ARG A 161 8.96 -5.78 7.48
CA ARG A 161 8.86 -7.24 7.28
C ARG A 161 8.07 -7.62 6.04
N LEU A 162 8.13 -8.88 5.64
CA LEU A 162 7.18 -9.49 4.71
C LEU A 162 5.72 -9.43 5.21
N TYR A 163 4.81 -9.33 4.25
CA TYR A 163 3.35 -9.29 4.42
C TYR A 163 2.69 -10.42 3.62
N GLY A 164 1.50 -10.87 4.02
CA GLY A 164 0.72 -11.88 3.29
C GLY A 164 1.23 -13.34 3.29
N ALA A 165 2.47 -13.63 3.70
CA ALA A 165 3.10 -14.96 3.62
C ALA A 165 2.44 -16.12 4.43
N ARG A 166 1.26 -15.90 5.05
CA ARG A 166 0.58 -16.87 5.93
C ARG A 166 -0.46 -17.78 5.24
N SER A 167 -0.75 -17.61 3.94
CA SER A 167 -1.90 -18.26 3.28
C SER A 167 -1.59 -19.41 2.32
N LEU A 168 -0.43 -19.43 1.64
CA LEU A 168 -0.14 -20.44 0.60
C LEU A 168 0.14 -21.84 1.18
N SER A 169 0.93 -21.93 2.25
CA SER A 169 1.25 -23.21 2.92
C SER A 169 0.00 -23.91 3.50
N ARG A 170 -0.94 -23.15 4.09
CA ARG A 170 -2.16 -23.71 4.71
C ARG A 170 -3.12 -24.36 3.70
N LYS A 171 -3.21 -23.82 2.48
CA LYS A 171 -4.04 -24.41 1.41
C LYS A 171 -3.40 -25.65 0.76
N ALA A 172 -2.07 -25.74 0.74
CA ALA A 172 -1.37 -26.92 0.26
C ALA A 172 -1.53 -28.11 1.23
N ALA A 173 -1.36 -27.88 2.53
CA ALA A 173 -1.44 -28.93 3.56
C ALA A 173 -2.78 -29.71 3.51
N HIS A 174 -3.93 -29.01 3.50
CA HIS A 174 -5.24 -29.66 3.47
C HIS A 174 -5.60 -30.33 2.12
N LYS A 175 -4.82 -30.12 1.04
CA LYS A 175 -5.04 -30.86 -0.21
C LYS A 175 -4.38 -32.26 -0.18
N GLY A 176 -3.33 -32.45 0.63
CA GLY A 176 -2.64 -33.73 0.78
C GLY A 176 -3.45 -34.77 1.58
N GLU A 177 -3.94 -34.40 2.77
CA GLU A 177 -4.60 -35.33 3.71
C GLU A 177 -5.89 -36.00 3.19
N ARG A 178 -6.50 -35.46 2.12
CA ARG A 178 -7.75 -36.00 1.56
C ARG A 178 -7.54 -37.12 0.54
N LEU A 179 -6.31 -37.30 0.02
CA LEU A 179 -6.03 -38.27 -1.04
C LEU A 179 -5.64 -39.66 -0.47
N GLU A 180 -4.93 -39.72 0.65
CA GLU A 180 -4.48 -41.01 1.22
C GLU A 180 -5.61 -41.85 1.84
N ARG A 181 -6.75 -41.25 2.20
CA ARG A 181 -7.89 -41.99 2.79
C ARG A 181 -8.81 -42.68 1.78
N ARG A 182 -8.37 -42.88 0.52
CA ARG A 182 -9.17 -43.52 -0.54
C ARG A 182 -8.58 -44.81 -1.13
N HIS A 183 -7.40 -45.22 -0.72
CA HIS A 183 -6.80 -46.50 -1.11
C HIS A 183 -6.37 -47.27 0.14
N GLY A 184 -7.33 -47.95 0.77
CA GLY A 184 -7.07 -48.62 2.05
C GLY A 184 -8.23 -49.46 2.60
N ASP A 185 -9.10 -50.02 1.75
CA ASP A 185 -9.93 -51.16 2.14
C ASP A 185 -10.31 -52.00 0.90
N GLY A 186 -10.44 -53.32 1.09
CA GLY A 186 -10.93 -54.27 0.09
C GLY A 186 -9.87 -55.12 -0.63
N SER A 187 -9.31 -56.15 0.05
CA SER A 187 -9.17 -57.49 -0.57
C SER A 187 -8.75 -58.61 0.42
N THR A 188 -9.42 -59.78 0.31
CA THR A 188 -9.11 -61.09 0.93
C THR A 188 -9.27 -61.16 2.46
N ARG A 189 -9.68 -62.27 3.11
CA ARG A 189 -9.87 -63.70 2.74
C ARG A 189 -11.25 -64.17 3.25
N GLY A 190 -11.93 -65.20 2.74
CA GLY A 190 -11.45 -66.56 2.47
C GLY A 190 -11.51 -67.36 3.78
N GLY A 191 -12.60 -68.11 4.00
CA GLY A 191 -12.95 -68.66 5.31
C GLY A 191 -12.50 -70.10 5.57
N MET A 192 -12.93 -70.65 6.71
CA MET A 192 -13.06 -72.09 6.99
C MET A 192 -14.05 -72.32 8.14
N ASP A 193 -14.60 -73.53 8.16
CA ASP A 193 -15.68 -74.04 9.02
C ASP A 193 -15.16 -74.50 10.41
N GLU A 194 -16.09 -74.80 11.33
CA GLU A 194 -16.08 -75.81 12.42
C GLU A 194 -17.17 -75.43 13.47
N GLY A 195 -18.08 -76.36 13.77
CA GLY A 195 -19.33 -76.07 14.48
C GLY A 195 -19.39 -76.41 15.98
N HIS A 196 -20.52 -76.07 16.62
CA HIS A 196 -20.87 -76.57 17.95
C HIS A 196 -22.40 -76.61 18.16
N GLU A 197 -22.95 -77.81 18.30
CA GLU A 197 -24.18 -78.12 19.07
C GLU A 197 -23.89 -78.04 20.59
N PRO A 198 -24.84 -78.20 21.54
CA PRO A 198 -26.24 -78.63 21.42
C PRO A 198 -27.20 -77.46 21.78
N ASP A 199 -28.47 -77.57 22.23
CA ASP A 199 -29.22 -78.70 22.81
C ASP A 199 -30.76 -78.52 22.74
N SER A 200 -31.51 -79.51 23.20
CA SER A 200 -32.97 -79.50 23.50
C SER A 200 -33.21 -80.44 24.70
N PRO A 201 -34.27 -80.30 25.54
CA PRO A 201 -35.69 -80.33 25.12
C PRO A 201 -36.51 -79.08 25.51
#